data_AF-A0A345NWX3-F1
#
_entry.id   AF-A0A345NWX3-F1
#
_cell.length_a   1.000
_cell.length_b   1.000
_cell.length_c   1.000
_cell.angle_alpha   90.00
_cell.angle_beta   90.00
_cell.angle_gamma   90.00
#
_symmetry.space_group_name_H-M   'P 1'
#
loop_
_entity.id
_entity.type
_entity.pdbx_description
1 polymer ?
#
loop_
_entity_poly.entity_id
_entity_poly.type
_entity_poly.pdbx_seq_one_letter_code
_entity_poly.pdbx_strand_id
1 'polypeptide(L)'
;MIQSILSNLAVILLSHLAVTTLIGYRERFSKLMLQISIVLLMSITIISMFYLPIFLGEYRFDLRLIPLTVLAIFSSWRITLSTLFLACLWRFFMGGDGAIPGIVFGMVLPTVFALIYAKFIGRKGRFWDRFIIVSICWALSDIPLMFILNDGFEILLDIGLWRYSSFIIATLIYYTVIQIENNRIEMKAQLQFLATHDQLTGLLNRQECIRLAEVKIKANDECKQHYIAMFDIDNFKKLNDQYGHVAGDEALIQISRIFASFKTDQLIIARYGGEEFMIHLCTKDHAEAIALIEKIQERIRLTNFNITATQSIPVTVSIGLAHWIENTPLQNAIEEADHKLYLAKELGKDQLVV
;
A
#
# COMPACT_ATOMS: atom_id res chain seq x y z
N MET A 1 35.88 17.48 6.82
CA MET A 1 34.47 17.63 7.24
C MET A 1 33.46 17.22 6.17
N ILE A 2 33.36 17.92 5.03
CA ILE A 2 32.31 17.63 4.00
C ILE A 2 32.35 16.17 3.52
N GLN A 3 33.53 15.64 3.21
CA GLN A 3 33.70 14.24 2.81
C GLN A 3 33.11 13.26 3.84
N SER A 4 33.38 13.46 5.14
CA SER A 4 32.85 12.61 6.22
C SER A 4 31.32 12.71 6.35
N ILE A 5 30.75 13.91 6.16
CA ILE A 5 29.30 14.12 6.14
C ILE A 5 28.68 13.32 4.98
N LEU A 6 29.27 13.41 3.79
CA LEU A 6 28.83 12.66 2.62
C LEU A 6 28.98 11.14 2.82
N SER A 7 30.04 10.67 3.48
CA SER A 7 30.20 9.25 3.83
C SER A 7 29.09 8.77 4.77
N ASN A 8 28.75 9.55 5.81
CA ASN A 8 27.64 9.22 6.70
C ASN A 8 26.30 9.18 5.95
N LEU A 9 26.03 10.17 5.10
CA LEU A 9 24.82 10.22 4.29
C LEU A 9 24.73 9.04 3.32
N ALA A 10 25.84 8.68 2.67
CA ALA A 10 25.91 7.53 1.76
C ALA A 10 25.57 6.22 2.49
N VAL A 11 26.09 6.02 3.70
CA VAL A 11 25.78 4.84 4.54
C VAL A 11 24.29 4.79 4.89
N ILE A 12 23.69 5.93 5.29
CA ILE A 12 22.25 6.03 5.58
C ILE A 12 21.43 5.67 4.33
N LEU A 13 21.72 6.29 3.19
CA LEU A 13 20.97 6.07 1.95
C LEU A 13 21.12 4.64 1.42
N LEU A 14 22.33 4.06 1.52
CA LEU A 14 22.57 2.67 1.15
C LEU A 14 21.79 1.71 2.05
N SER A 15 21.77 1.95 3.36
CA SER A 15 20.98 1.14 4.28
C SER A 15 19.48 1.21 3.97
N HIS A 16 18.99 2.39 3.60
CA HIS A 16 17.60 2.58 3.22
C HIS A 16 17.25 1.77 1.98
N LEU A 17 18.10 1.84 0.94
CA LEU A 17 17.94 1.04 -0.28
C LEU A 17 17.94 -0.47 0.02
N ALA A 18 18.81 -0.92 0.91
CA ALA A 18 18.87 -2.33 1.29
C ALA A 18 17.61 -2.76 2.07
N VAL A 19 17.10 -1.92 2.99
CA VAL A 19 15.84 -2.17 3.72
C VAL A 19 14.65 -2.21 2.77
N THR A 20 14.51 -1.25 1.85
CA THR A 20 13.38 -1.22 0.91
C THR A 20 13.42 -2.42 -0.03
N THR A 21 14.60 -2.83 -0.48
CA THR A 21 14.79 -4.06 -1.27
C THR A 21 14.34 -5.30 -0.49
N LEU A 22 14.77 -5.44 0.77
CA LEU A 22 14.35 -6.55 1.64
C LEU A 22 12.82 -6.60 1.82
N ILE A 23 12.18 -5.45 2.01
CA ILE A 23 10.71 -5.34 2.12
C ILE A 23 10.03 -5.73 0.79
N GLY A 24 10.63 -5.40 -0.35
CA GLY A 24 10.16 -5.83 -1.67
C GLY A 24 10.12 -7.34 -1.84
N TYR A 25 10.98 -8.09 -1.15
CA TYR A 25 11.01 -9.55 -1.13
C TYR A 25 10.25 -10.16 0.06
N ARG A 26 9.39 -9.41 0.76
CA ARG A 26 8.69 -9.90 1.97
C ARG A 26 7.94 -11.21 1.79
N GLU A 27 7.40 -11.49 0.61
CA GLU A 27 6.65 -12.72 0.31
C GLU A 27 7.54 -13.97 0.31
N ARG A 28 8.88 -13.81 0.19
CA ARG A 28 9.86 -14.91 0.24
C ARG A 28 10.34 -15.24 1.65
N PHE A 29 10.03 -14.41 2.63
CA PHE A 29 10.57 -14.52 3.99
C PHE A 29 9.47 -14.62 5.03
N SER A 30 9.72 -15.37 6.10
CA SER A 30 8.85 -15.29 7.27
C SER A 30 8.92 -13.89 7.88
N LYS A 31 7.82 -13.44 8.50
CA LYS A 31 7.75 -12.12 9.16
C LYS A 31 8.87 -11.91 10.18
N LEU A 32 9.22 -12.96 10.93
CA LEU A 32 10.29 -12.92 11.92
C LEU A 32 11.66 -12.76 11.25
N MET A 33 11.93 -13.53 10.19
CA MET A 33 13.20 -13.45 9.45
C MET A 33 13.39 -12.05 8.84
N LEU A 34 12.34 -11.47 8.26
CA LEU A 34 12.39 -10.11 7.73
C LEU A 34 12.70 -9.08 8.82
N GLN A 35 12.07 -9.19 10.00
CA GLN A 35 12.33 -8.29 11.12
C GLN A 35 13.78 -8.39 11.63
N ILE A 36 14.31 -9.61 11.76
CA ILE A 36 15.70 -9.84 12.19
C ILE A 36 16.67 -9.26 11.17
N SER A 37 16.46 -9.49 9.87
CA SER A 37 17.30 -8.94 8.80
C SER A 37 17.34 -7.41 8.82
N ILE A 38 16.19 -6.75 9.01
CA ILE A 38 16.13 -5.28 9.13
C ILE A 38 16.88 -4.80 10.38
N VAL A 39 16.69 -5.46 11.52
CA VAL A 39 17.39 -5.10 12.78
C VAL A 39 18.91 -5.22 12.60
N LEU A 40 19.40 -6.32 12.02
CA LEU A 40 20.83 -6.53 11.78
C LEU A 40 21.40 -5.49 10.83
N LEU A 41 20.73 -5.26 9.69
CA LEU A 41 21.15 -4.28 8.70
C LEU A 41 21.25 -2.87 9.31
N MET A 42 20.21 -2.42 10.01
CA MET A 42 20.19 -1.10 10.64
C MET A 42 21.21 -0.99 11.78
N SER A 43 21.46 -2.07 12.51
CA SER A 43 22.50 -2.09 13.54
C SER A 43 23.89 -1.96 12.93
N ILE A 44 24.17 -2.67 11.82
CA ILE A 44 25.42 -2.54 11.07
C ILE A 44 25.59 -1.10 10.54
N THR A 45 24.53 -0.50 10.02
CA THR A 45 24.54 0.91 9.59
C THR A 45 24.97 1.84 10.71
N ILE A 46 24.29 1.79 11.86
CA ILE A 46 24.61 2.64 13.01
C ILE A 46 26.02 2.36 13.54
N ILE A 47 26.41 1.08 13.61
CA ILE A 47 27.74 0.68 14.08
C ILE A 47 28.83 1.23 13.17
N SER A 48 28.66 1.13 11.85
CA SER A 48 29.64 1.63 10.88
C SER A 48 29.87 3.15 11.01
N MET A 49 28.85 3.91 11.44
CA MET A 49 28.97 5.36 11.63
C MET A 49 29.90 5.72 12.80
N PHE A 50 30.04 4.86 13.82
CA PHE A 50 31.05 5.07 14.86
C PHE A 50 32.49 5.03 14.32
N TYR A 51 32.72 4.29 13.24
CA TYR A 51 34.01 4.16 12.57
C TYR A 51 34.20 5.18 11.45
N LEU A 52 33.16 5.98 11.13
CA LEU A 52 33.18 7.04 10.12
C LEU A 52 32.87 8.40 10.76
N PRO A 53 33.66 8.85 11.77
CA PRO A 53 33.40 10.13 12.41
C PRO A 53 33.64 11.31 11.45
N ILE A 54 32.88 12.35 11.68
CA ILE A 54 33.08 13.69 11.14
C ILE A 54 34.01 14.43 12.10
N PHE A 55 35.18 14.79 11.60
CA PHE A 55 36.17 15.58 12.34
C PHE A 55 35.98 17.08 12.06
N LEU A 56 36.02 17.86 13.15
CA LEU A 56 36.08 19.32 13.14
C LEU A 56 37.07 19.76 14.22
N GLY A 57 38.30 20.05 13.82
CA GLY A 57 39.43 20.18 14.76
C GLY A 57 39.68 18.86 15.48
N GLU A 58 39.85 18.92 16.81
CA GLU A 58 40.04 17.75 17.69
C GLU A 58 38.72 17.03 18.01
N TYR A 59 37.58 17.65 17.68
CA TYR A 59 36.26 17.10 18.00
C TYR A 59 35.79 16.14 16.93
N ARG A 60 35.08 15.09 17.38
CA ARG A 60 34.47 14.07 16.52
C ARG A 60 33.00 13.86 16.86
N PHE A 61 32.17 13.78 15.83
CA PHE A 61 30.76 13.39 15.93
C PHE A 61 30.35 12.57 14.71
N ASP A 62 29.14 12.03 14.71
CA ASP A 62 28.59 11.25 13.61
C ASP A 62 27.08 11.54 13.47
N LEU A 63 26.45 11.00 12.42
CA LEU A 63 25.03 11.24 12.14
C LEU A 63 24.12 10.08 12.55
N ARG A 64 24.54 9.20 13.48
CA ARG A 64 23.80 7.96 13.82
C ARG A 64 22.39 8.18 14.37
N LEU A 65 22.15 9.36 14.94
CA LEU A 65 20.84 9.71 15.48
C LEU A 65 19.78 9.81 14.35
N ILE A 66 20.19 10.09 13.10
CA ILE A 66 19.28 10.16 11.95
C ILE A 66 18.61 8.80 11.69
N PRO A 67 19.34 7.70 11.40
CA PRO A 67 18.70 6.41 11.16
C PRO A 67 17.91 5.91 12.36
N LEU A 68 18.31 6.20 13.60
CA LEU A 68 17.55 5.83 14.80
C LEU A 68 16.21 6.56 14.92
N THR A 69 16.20 7.88 14.72
CA THR A 69 14.97 8.69 14.80
C THR A 69 14.03 8.39 13.64
N VAL A 70 14.55 8.19 12.43
CA VAL A 70 13.74 7.78 11.27
C VAL A 70 13.16 6.37 11.50
N LEU A 71 13.95 5.44 12.01
CA LEU A 71 13.46 4.09 12.35
C LEU A 71 12.33 4.16 13.39
N ALA A 72 12.47 5.01 14.42
CA ALA A 72 11.43 5.25 15.41
C ALA A 72 10.12 5.79 14.81
N ILE A 73 10.21 6.65 13.79
CA ILE A 73 9.05 7.27 13.14
C ILE A 73 8.34 6.32 12.19
N PHE A 74 9.09 5.57 11.39
CA PHE A 74 8.53 4.81 10.25
C PHE A 74 8.41 3.31 10.49
N SER A 75 9.17 2.75 11.44
CA SER A 75 9.20 1.32 11.72
C SER A 75 8.42 0.94 12.98
N SER A 76 8.44 -0.35 13.34
CA SER A 76 7.83 -0.81 14.59
C SER A 76 8.72 -0.51 15.79
N TRP A 77 8.11 -0.34 16.96
CA TRP A 77 8.83 -0.16 18.22
C TRP A 77 9.77 -1.34 18.53
N ARG A 78 9.41 -2.57 18.12
CA ARG A 78 10.24 -3.76 18.29
C ARG A 78 11.55 -3.65 17.52
N ILE A 79 11.48 -3.34 16.23
CA ILE A 79 12.67 -3.14 15.39
C ILE A 79 13.53 -2.02 15.96
N THR A 80 12.91 -0.89 16.32
CA THR A 80 13.63 0.28 16.82
C THR A 80 14.37 0.00 18.13
N LEU A 81 13.69 -0.59 19.13
CA LEU A 81 14.33 -0.89 20.41
C LEU A 81 15.39 -1.98 20.29
N SER A 82 15.21 -2.98 19.43
CA SER A 82 16.22 -4.00 19.18
C SER A 82 17.47 -3.41 18.52
N THR A 83 17.31 -2.56 17.51
CA THR A 83 18.43 -1.86 16.88
C THR A 83 19.13 -0.90 17.84
N LEU A 84 18.36 -0.14 18.63
CA LEU A 84 18.89 0.75 19.66
C LEU A 84 19.70 -0.04 20.70
N PHE A 85 19.20 -1.18 21.17
CA PHE A 85 19.89 -2.04 22.13
C PHE A 85 21.24 -2.51 21.60
N LEU A 86 21.28 -3.06 20.38
CA LEU A 86 22.53 -3.53 19.76
C LEU A 86 23.53 -2.39 19.56
N ALA A 87 23.07 -1.22 19.13
CA ALA A 87 23.93 -0.05 18.96
C ALA A 87 24.46 0.48 20.31
N CYS A 88 23.64 0.48 21.37
CA CYS A 88 24.07 0.87 22.71
C CYS A 88 25.09 -0.13 23.28
N LEU A 89 24.85 -1.43 23.09
CA LEU A 89 25.77 -2.49 23.51
C LEU A 89 27.12 -2.33 22.82
N TRP A 90 27.13 -2.10 21.51
CA TRP A 90 28.36 -1.84 20.77
C TRP A 90 29.08 -0.60 21.27
N ARG A 91 28.34 0.51 21.48
CA ARG A 91 28.92 1.76 21.98
C ARG A 91 29.52 1.61 23.37
N PHE A 92 28.93 0.79 24.24
CA PHE A 92 29.45 0.51 25.57
C PHE A 92 30.82 -0.17 25.49
N PHE A 93 30.96 -1.20 24.64
CA PHE A 93 32.22 -1.92 24.47
C PHE A 93 33.33 -1.11 23.76
N MET A 94 32.98 -0.12 22.94
CA MET A 94 33.97 0.79 22.37
C MET A 94 34.71 1.64 23.43
N GLY A 95 34.12 1.85 24.60
CA GLY A 95 34.71 2.62 25.69
C GLY A 95 34.93 4.10 25.38
N GLY A 96 35.73 4.75 26.24
CA GLY A 96 36.06 6.18 26.19
C GLY A 96 35.17 7.06 27.08
N ASP A 97 35.67 8.23 27.44
CA ASP A 97 35.07 9.10 28.47
C ASP A 97 33.64 9.55 28.15
N GLY A 98 33.31 9.65 26.85
CA GLY A 98 31.96 9.96 26.35
C GLY A 98 31.07 8.74 26.06
N ALA A 99 31.41 7.53 26.51
CA ALA A 99 30.64 6.33 26.21
C ALA A 99 29.25 6.36 26.86
N ILE A 100 29.19 6.52 28.19
CA ILE A 100 27.93 6.53 28.94
C ILE A 100 27.06 7.75 28.59
N PRO A 101 27.58 9.00 28.60
CA PRO A 101 26.77 10.15 28.19
C PRO A 101 26.27 10.04 26.74
N GLY A 102 27.10 9.50 25.83
CA GLY A 102 26.74 9.29 24.43
C GLY A 102 25.65 8.22 24.21
N ILE A 103 25.58 7.19 25.07
CA ILE A 103 24.50 6.20 25.04
C ILE A 103 23.19 6.83 25.53
N VAL A 104 23.23 7.47 26.69
CA VAL A 104 22.02 8.01 27.34
C VAL A 104 21.44 9.17 26.52
N PHE A 105 22.24 10.21 26.29
CA PHE A 105 21.77 11.44 25.65
C PHE A 105 21.88 11.36 24.13
N GLY A 106 22.96 10.81 23.60
CA GLY A 106 23.16 10.73 22.14
C GLY A 106 22.29 9.69 21.43
N MET A 107 21.69 8.73 22.15
CA MET A 107 20.95 7.61 21.52
C MET A 107 19.62 7.31 22.21
N VAL A 108 19.64 6.90 23.48
CA VAL A 108 18.44 6.37 24.16
C VAL A 108 17.36 7.43 24.32
N LEU A 109 17.68 8.54 24.96
CA LEU A 109 16.73 9.62 25.23
C LEU A 109 16.03 10.15 23.96
N PRO A 110 16.75 10.59 22.91
CA PRO A 110 16.12 11.12 21.71
C PRO A 110 15.38 10.04 20.90
N THR A 111 15.86 8.80 20.88
CA THR A 111 15.16 7.71 20.15
C THR A 111 13.86 7.32 20.84
N VAL A 112 13.85 7.24 22.18
CA VAL A 112 12.63 6.95 22.95
C VAL A 112 11.64 8.10 22.83
N PHE A 113 12.11 9.35 22.89
CA PHE A 113 11.26 10.51 22.60
C PHE A 113 10.65 10.42 21.20
N ALA A 114 11.45 10.11 20.17
CA ALA A 114 10.97 9.96 18.81
C ALA A 114 9.90 8.86 18.68
N LEU A 115 10.08 7.72 19.36
CA LEU A 115 9.11 6.62 19.39
C LEU A 115 7.77 7.03 20.01
N ILE A 116 7.81 7.78 21.12
CA ILE A 116 6.60 8.26 21.80
C ILE A 116 5.89 9.27 20.90
N TYR A 117 6.63 10.25 20.38
CA TYR A 117 6.07 11.33 19.58
C TYR A 117 5.50 10.83 18.24
N ALA A 118 6.12 9.81 17.64
CA ALA A 118 5.62 9.17 16.42
C ALA A 118 4.20 8.59 16.57
N LYS A 119 3.78 8.19 17.78
CA LYS A 119 2.42 7.72 18.04
C LYS A 119 1.37 8.83 17.90
N PHE A 120 1.74 10.09 18.16
CA PHE A 120 0.82 11.22 18.13
C PHE A 120 0.63 11.82 16.73
N ILE A 121 1.69 11.83 15.91
CA ILE A 121 1.64 12.42 14.56
C ILE A 121 1.10 11.43 13.50
N GLY A 122 1.16 10.13 13.79
CA GLY A 122 0.90 9.09 12.79
C GLY A 122 1.95 9.07 11.69
N ARG A 123 1.76 8.20 10.69
CA ARG A 123 2.75 8.00 9.61
C ARG A 123 2.72 9.09 8.53
N LYS A 124 1.57 9.72 8.30
CA LYS A 124 1.36 10.79 7.29
C LYS A 124 1.46 12.22 7.87
N GLY A 125 2.27 12.42 8.92
CA GLY A 125 2.53 13.74 9.49
C GLY A 125 3.03 14.77 8.48
N ARG A 126 2.76 16.06 8.72
CA ARG A 126 3.22 17.13 7.83
C ARG A 126 4.73 17.29 7.93
N PHE A 127 5.32 17.89 6.91
CA PHE A 127 6.75 18.21 6.85
C PHE A 127 7.24 18.93 8.13
N TRP A 128 6.50 19.93 8.59
CA TRP A 128 6.86 20.72 9.78
C TRP A 128 6.91 19.88 11.07
N ASP A 129 5.98 18.93 11.23
CA ASP A 129 5.96 18.06 12.42
C ASP A 129 7.23 17.18 12.47
N ARG A 130 7.76 16.81 11.30
CA ARG A 130 9.01 16.04 11.14
C ARG A 130 10.26 16.90 11.34
N PHE A 131 10.23 18.18 10.98
CA PHE A 131 11.33 19.09 11.28
C PHE A 131 11.47 19.35 12.79
N ILE A 132 10.33 19.50 13.47
CA ILE A 132 10.26 19.75 14.92
C ILE A 132 10.82 18.56 15.70
N ILE A 133 10.36 17.32 15.41
CA ILE A 133 10.85 16.13 16.13
C ILE A 133 12.36 15.96 16.00
N VAL A 134 12.92 16.20 14.82
CA VAL A 134 14.35 16.07 14.53
C VAL A 134 15.14 17.15 15.30
N SER A 135 14.65 18.38 15.32
CA SER A 135 15.27 19.47 16.08
C SER A 135 15.24 19.21 17.58
N ILE A 136 14.14 18.68 18.12
CA ILE A 136 14.04 18.28 19.53
C ILE A 136 14.97 17.10 19.82
N CYS A 137 15.04 16.09 18.95
CA CYS A 137 15.96 14.97 19.13
C CYS A 137 17.42 15.41 19.16
N TRP A 138 17.81 16.34 18.28
CA TRP A 138 19.14 16.95 18.33
C TRP A 138 19.36 17.70 19.64
N ALA A 139 18.42 18.53 20.07
CA ALA A 139 18.52 19.28 21.32
C ALA A 139 18.65 18.35 22.55
N LEU A 140 17.86 17.27 22.61
CA LEU A 140 17.95 16.25 23.65
C LEU A 140 19.28 15.49 23.65
N SER A 141 19.94 15.41 22.49
CA SER A 141 21.25 14.77 22.34
C SER A 141 22.40 15.69 22.74
N ASP A 142 22.34 16.96 22.34
CA ASP A 142 23.50 17.84 22.35
C ASP A 142 23.50 18.81 23.55
N ILE A 143 22.34 19.32 23.98
CA ILE A 143 22.26 20.26 25.11
C ILE A 143 22.71 19.63 26.44
N PRO A 144 22.31 18.40 26.81
CA PRO A 144 22.78 17.82 28.07
C PRO A 144 24.29 17.62 28.12
N LEU A 145 24.94 17.36 26.97
CA LEU A 145 26.38 17.14 26.91
C LEU A 145 27.18 18.41 27.25
N MET A 146 26.61 19.60 27.03
CA MET A 146 27.23 20.87 27.42
C MET A 146 27.49 20.96 28.94
N PHE A 147 26.64 20.33 29.76
CA PHE A 147 26.74 20.39 31.22
C PHE A 147 27.52 19.22 31.83
N ILE A 148 27.66 18.13 31.08
CA ILE A 148 28.23 16.85 31.58
C ILE A 148 29.70 16.71 31.22
N LEU A 149 30.09 17.18 30.04
CA LEU A 149 31.47 17.09 29.57
C LEU A 149 32.28 18.29 30.08
N ASN A 150 33.55 18.06 30.39
CA ASN A 150 34.50 19.13 30.60
C ASN A 150 34.55 20.00 29.35
N ASP A 151 34.52 21.32 29.52
CA ASP A 151 34.48 22.33 28.45
C ASP A 151 33.27 22.19 27.50
N GLY A 152 32.21 21.48 27.91
CA GLY A 152 31.06 21.15 27.05
C GLY A 152 30.36 22.36 26.42
N PHE A 153 30.38 23.53 27.07
CA PHE A 153 29.86 24.78 26.50
C PHE A 153 30.72 25.30 25.35
N GLU A 154 32.04 25.26 25.49
CA GLU A 154 32.98 25.67 24.44
C GLU A 154 32.86 24.73 23.24
N ILE A 155 32.77 23.42 23.49
CA ILE A 155 32.50 22.41 22.46
C ILE A 155 31.20 22.74 21.71
N LEU A 156 30.12 23.06 22.41
CA LEU A 156 28.84 23.39 21.78
C LEU A 156 28.93 24.65 20.92
N LEU A 157 29.69 25.67 21.35
CA LEU A 157 29.91 26.89 20.56
C LEU A 157 30.76 26.62 19.31
N ASP A 158 31.81 25.78 19.43
CA ASP A 158 32.73 25.47 18.34
C ASP A 158 32.09 24.62 17.25
N ILE A 159 31.36 23.56 17.64
CA ILE A 159 30.88 22.54 16.69
C ILE A 159 29.35 22.45 16.58
N GLY A 160 28.60 23.04 17.51
CA GLY A 160 27.15 22.86 17.61
C GLY A 160 26.40 23.31 16.36
N LEU A 161 26.76 24.44 15.77
CA LEU A 161 26.12 24.96 14.55
C LEU A 161 26.38 24.04 13.34
N TRP A 162 27.61 23.53 13.19
CA TRP A 162 27.97 22.59 12.13
C TRP A 162 27.27 21.25 12.29
N ARG A 163 27.21 20.75 13.53
CA ARG A 163 26.53 19.50 13.87
C ARG A 163 25.02 19.60 13.65
N TYR A 164 24.38 20.68 14.12
CA TYR A 164 22.95 20.93 13.87
C TYR A 164 22.65 21.04 12.38
N SER A 165 23.41 21.85 11.65
CA SER A 165 23.20 22.08 10.21
C SER A 165 23.35 20.78 9.40
N SER A 166 24.40 19.99 9.68
CA SER A 166 24.60 18.69 9.02
C SER A 166 23.49 17.69 9.36
N PHE A 167 23.03 17.65 10.61
CA PHE A 167 21.94 16.79 11.05
C PHE A 167 20.61 17.13 10.35
N ILE A 168 20.26 18.42 10.29
CA ILE A 168 19.05 18.90 9.62
C ILE A 168 19.09 18.62 8.10
N ILE A 169 20.20 18.96 7.43
CA ILE A 169 20.34 18.74 5.98
C ILE A 169 20.27 17.25 5.65
N ALA A 170 21.01 16.40 6.37
CA ALA A 170 21.01 14.97 6.12
C ALA A 170 19.64 14.33 6.40
N THR A 171 18.93 14.78 7.44
CA THR A 171 17.57 14.31 7.72
C THR A 171 16.58 14.77 6.66
N LEU A 172 16.70 16.00 6.16
CA LEU A 172 15.86 16.54 5.09
C LEU A 172 16.03 15.75 3.79
N ILE A 173 17.29 15.47 3.40
CA ILE A 173 17.60 14.63 2.23
C ILE A 173 16.99 13.25 2.42
N TYR A 174 17.22 12.63 3.59
CA TYR A 174 16.75 11.28 3.83
C TYR A 174 15.21 11.19 3.84
N TYR A 175 14.53 12.15 4.46
CA TYR A 175 13.08 12.24 4.45
C TYR A 175 12.51 12.44 3.04
N THR A 176 13.16 13.27 2.22
CA THR A 176 12.76 13.49 0.82
C THR A 176 12.81 12.18 0.02
N VAL A 177 13.85 11.37 0.23
CA VAL A 177 13.96 10.04 -0.39
C VAL A 177 12.80 9.13 0.03
N ILE A 178 12.47 9.09 1.33
CA ILE A 178 11.34 8.31 1.85
C ILE A 178 10.01 8.76 1.21
N GLN A 179 9.80 10.06 1.05
CA GLN A 179 8.57 10.59 0.47
C GLN A 179 8.45 10.34 -1.03
N ILE A 180 9.54 10.46 -1.78
CA ILE A 180 9.58 10.08 -3.20
C ILE A 180 9.18 8.61 -3.36
N GLU A 181 9.71 7.73 -2.50
CA GLU A 181 9.40 6.30 -2.55
C GLU A 181 7.93 6.02 -2.19
N ASN A 182 7.40 6.62 -1.12
CA ASN A 182 5.99 6.47 -0.75
C ASN A 182 5.06 6.95 -1.87
N ASN A 183 5.35 8.12 -2.47
CA ASN A 183 4.57 8.65 -3.59
C ASN A 183 4.65 7.73 -4.81
N ARG A 184 5.81 7.13 -5.08
CA ARG A 184 5.96 6.14 -6.16
C ARG A 184 5.10 4.90 -5.93
N ILE A 185 5.06 4.38 -4.71
CA ILE A 185 4.24 3.23 -4.35
C ILE A 185 2.74 3.56 -4.50
N GLU A 186 2.29 4.70 -3.96
CA GLU A 186 0.89 5.14 -4.08
C GLU A 186 0.50 5.36 -5.56
N MET A 187 1.34 6.05 -6.33
CA MET A 187 1.11 6.29 -7.76
C MET A 187 1.10 4.98 -8.55
N LYS A 188 1.98 4.03 -8.25
CA LYS A 188 1.97 2.71 -8.89
C LYS A 188 0.67 1.95 -8.59
N ALA A 189 0.20 1.99 -7.34
CA ALA A 189 -1.07 1.37 -6.95
C ALA A 189 -2.26 2.02 -7.67
N GLN A 190 -2.27 3.35 -7.79
CA GLN A 190 -3.30 4.07 -8.54
C GLN A 190 -3.27 3.71 -10.02
N LEU A 191 -2.10 3.72 -10.66
CA LEU A 191 -1.95 3.32 -12.07
C LEU A 191 -2.42 1.87 -12.29
N GLN A 192 -2.07 0.97 -11.38
CA GLN A 192 -2.54 -0.41 -11.45
C GLN A 192 -4.06 -0.50 -11.32
N PHE A 193 -4.66 0.24 -10.39
CA PHE A 193 -6.12 0.28 -10.24
C PHE A 193 -6.79 0.81 -11.51
N LEU A 194 -6.33 1.95 -12.04
CA LEU A 194 -6.86 2.53 -13.29
C LEU A 194 -6.70 1.61 -14.51
N ALA A 195 -5.63 0.80 -14.54
CA ALA A 195 -5.39 -0.17 -15.61
C ALA A 195 -6.27 -1.43 -15.49
N THR A 196 -6.78 -1.75 -14.30
CA THR A 196 -7.46 -3.03 -14.01
C THR A 196 -8.93 -2.90 -13.65
N HIS A 197 -9.39 -1.70 -13.28
CA HIS A 197 -10.74 -1.45 -12.79
C HIS A 197 -11.46 -0.38 -13.62
N ASP A 198 -12.78 -0.49 -13.69
CA ASP A 198 -13.66 0.56 -14.20
C ASP A 198 -13.79 1.69 -13.16
N GLN A 199 -13.56 2.94 -13.59
CA GLN A 199 -13.50 4.08 -12.67
C GLN A 199 -14.83 4.42 -12.02
N LEU A 200 -15.94 4.16 -12.71
CA LEU A 200 -17.28 4.49 -12.20
C LEU A 200 -17.75 3.45 -11.18
N THR A 201 -17.66 2.17 -11.53
CA THR A 201 -18.25 1.08 -10.75
C THR A 201 -17.30 0.49 -9.71
N GLY A 202 -15.98 0.68 -9.89
CA GLY A 202 -14.94 0.05 -9.07
C GLY A 202 -14.81 -1.45 -9.27
N LEU A 203 -15.53 -2.04 -10.23
CA LEU A 203 -15.35 -3.44 -10.66
C LEU A 203 -14.10 -3.57 -11.51
N LEU A 204 -13.69 -4.80 -11.81
CA LEU A 204 -12.67 -5.04 -12.82
C LEU A 204 -13.15 -4.48 -14.18
N ASN A 205 -12.21 -4.08 -15.02
CA ASN A 205 -12.51 -3.79 -16.41
C ASN A 205 -12.51 -5.08 -17.25
N ARG A 206 -13.04 -4.99 -18.47
CA ARG A 206 -13.07 -6.11 -19.43
C ARG A 206 -11.73 -6.83 -19.57
N GLN A 207 -10.64 -6.09 -19.77
CA GLN A 207 -9.32 -6.66 -20.04
C GLN A 207 -8.82 -7.51 -18.86
N GLU A 208 -8.92 -6.97 -17.65
CA GLU A 208 -8.47 -7.67 -16.45
C GLU A 208 -9.35 -8.88 -16.12
N CYS A 209 -10.65 -8.80 -16.38
CA CYS A 209 -11.56 -9.94 -16.21
C CYS A 209 -11.17 -11.14 -17.08
N ILE A 210 -10.91 -10.90 -18.36
CA ILE A 210 -10.48 -11.94 -19.31
C ILE A 210 -9.15 -12.53 -18.84
N ARG A 211 -8.18 -11.67 -18.50
CA ARG A 211 -6.86 -12.12 -18.03
C ARG A 211 -6.95 -13.00 -16.78
N LEU A 212 -7.76 -12.61 -15.79
CA LEU A 212 -7.93 -13.40 -14.55
C LEU A 212 -8.70 -14.70 -14.80
N ALA A 213 -9.72 -14.68 -15.66
CA ALA A 213 -10.45 -15.88 -16.06
C ALA A 213 -9.51 -16.90 -16.73
N GLU A 214 -8.66 -16.47 -17.67
CA GLU A 214 -7.67 -17.33 -18.32
C GLU A 214 -6.64 -17.91 -17.35
N VAL A 215 -6.13 -17.09 -16.42
CA VAL A 215 -5.20 -17.56 -15.37
C VAL A 215 -5.85 -18.64 -14.53
N LYS A 216 -7.12 -18.46 -14.18
CA LYS A 216 -7.87 -19.38 -13.32
C LYS A 216 -8.22 -20.69 -14.02
N ILE A 217 -8.58 -20.63 -15.31
CA ILE A 217 -8.76 -21.81 -16.16
C ILE A 217 -7.46 -22.63 -16.23
N LYS A 218 -6.31 -21.96 -16.37
CA LYS A 218 -4.99 -22.63 -16.42
C LYS A 218 -4.54 -23.21 -15.08
N ALA A 219 -4.98 -22.63 -13.96
CA ALA A 219 -4.58 -23.05 -12.62
C ALA A 219 -5.12 -24.44 -12.24
N ASN A 220 -6.17 -24.92 -12.92
CA ASN A 220 -6.76 -26.26 -12.74
C ASN A 220 -7.05 -26.61 -11.27
N ASP A 221 -7.66 -25.66 -10.54
CA ASP A 221 -8.09 -25.85 -9.15
C ASP A 221 -9.28 -26.84 -9.06
N GLU A 222 -9.72 -27.17 -7.83
CA GLU A 222 -10.80 -28.11 -7.41
C GLU A 222 -12.17 -27.98 -8.11
N CYS A 223 -12.26 -27.12 -9.11
CA CYS A 223 -13.46 -26.62 -9.72
C CYS A 223 -13.60 -27.22 -11.13
N LYS A 224 -14.76 -27.83 -11.42
CA LYS A 224 -14.90 -28.77 -12.55
C LYS A 224 -15.29 -28.09 -13.86
N GLN A 225 -16.00 -26.96 -13.80
CA GLN A 225 -16.60 -26.32 -14.97
C GLN A 225 -16.54 -24.80 -14.87
N HIS A 226 -16.23 -24.16 -16.00
CA HIS A 226 -16.14 -22.72 -16.11
C HIS A 226 -17.28 -22.16 -16.97
N TYR A 227 -17.78 -21.01 -16.58
CA TYR A 227 -18.88 -20.34 -17.27
C TYR A 227 -18.60 -18.85 -17.44
N ILE A 228 -19.18 -18.27 -18.49
CA ILE A 228 -19.26 -16.83 -18.71
C ILE A 228 -20.73 -16.44 -18.69
N ALA A 229 -21.06 -15.43 -17.89
CA ALA A 229 -22.36 -14.77 -17.91
C ALA A 229 -22.20 -13.31 -18.36
N MET A 230 -22.95 -12.93 -19.38
CA MET A 230 -23.06 -11.56 -19.90
C MET A 230 -24.37 -10.95 -19.41
N PHE A 231 -24.29 -9.76 -18.82
CA PHE A 231 -25.43 -9.02 -18.26
C PHE A 231 -25.58 -7.70 -19.01
N ASP A 232 -26.80 -7.27 -19.22
CA ASP A 232 -27.12 -5.92 -19.70
C ASP A 232 -28.33 -5.35 -18.96
N ILE A 233 -28.26 -4.06 -18.61
CA ILE A 233 -29.34 -3.37 -17.91
C ILE A 233 -30.49 -3.07 -18.88
N ASP A 234 -31.65 -3.62 -18.58
CA ASP A 234 -32.82 -3.46 -19.43
C ASP A 234 -33.29 -2.01 -19.47
N ASN A 235 -33.46 -1.50 -20.69
CA ASN A 235 -33.95 -0.14 -20.94
C ASN A 235 -33.05 0.97 -20.36
N PHE A 236 -31.74 0.72 -20.21
CA PHE A 236 -30.80 1.69 -19.66
C PHE A 236 -30.83 3.05 -20.38
N LYS A 237 -30.94 3.05 -21.72
CA LYS A 237 -31.14 4.28 -22.49
C LYS A 237 -32.38 5.07 -22.06
N LYS A 238 -33.52 4.40 -21.82
CA LYS A 238 -34.75 5.08 -21.34
C LYS A 238 -34.56 5.66 -19.95
N LEU A 239 -33.84 4.96 -19.07
CA LEU A 239 -33.48 5.45 -17.75
C LEU A 239 -32.67 6.75 -17.87
N ASN A 240 -31.64 6.77 -18.73
CA ASN A 240 -30.85 7.97 -19.00
C ASN A 240 -31.69 9.10 -19.63
N ASP A 241 -32.52 8.79 -20.62
CA ASP A 241 -33.35 9.77 -21.31
C ASP A 241 -34.38 10.41 -20.35
N GLN A 242 -34.88 9.65 -19.37
CA GLN A 242 -35.90 10.11 -18.42
C GLN A 242 -35.31 10.82 -17.19
N TYR A 243 -34.16 10.37 -16.67
CA TYR A 243 -33.60 10.84 -15.40
C TYR A 243 -32.20 11.48 -15.51
N GLY A 244 -31.63 11.51 -16.71
CA GLY A 244 -30.29 12.03 -17.00
C GLY A 244 -29.18 10.99 -16.82
N HIS A 245 -27.97 11.31 -17.28
CA HIS A 245 -26.83 10.38 -17.20
C HIS A 245 -26.36 10.10 -15.78
N VAL A 246 -26.46 11.07 -14.86
CA VAL A 246 -26.11 10.89 -13.44
C VAL A 246 -26.94 9.78 -12.79
N ALA A 247 -28.21 9.66 -13.22
CA ALA A 247 -29.11 8.61 -12.78
C ALA A 247 -28.65 7.22 -13.28
N GLY A 248 -28.24 7.11 -14.54
CA GLY A 248 -27.66 5.88 -15.07
C GLY A 248 -26.37 5.48 -14.36
N ASP A 249 -25.51 6.46 -14.07
CA ASP A 249 -24.28 6.25 -13.32
C ASP A 249 -24.56 5.69 -11.91
N GLU A 250 -25.56 6.24 -11.21
CA GLU A 250 -25.93 5.73 -9.87
C GLU A 250 -26.58 4.33 -9.95
N ALA A 251 -27.29 4.00 -11.02
CA ALA A 251 -27.78 2.63 -11.25
C ALA A 251 -26.61 1.65 -11.43
N LEU A 252 -25.60 2.01 -12.24
CA LEU A 252 -24.40 1.21 -12.46
C LEU A 252 -23.62 0.99 -11.16
N ILE A 253 -23.46 2.04 -10.35
CA ILE A 253 -22.80 1.96 -9.04
C ILE A 253 -23.58 1.07 -8.07
N GLN A 254 -24.90 1.16 -8.03
CA GLN A 254 -25.70 0.31 -7.16
C GLN A 254 -25.67 -1.16 -7.59
N ILE A 255 -25.71 -1.44 -8.89
CA ILE A 255 -25.54 -2.81 -9.43
C ILE A 255 -24.16 -3.35 -9.07
N SER A 256 -23.10 -2.52 -9.17
CA SER A 256 -21.76 -2.96 -8.78
C SER A 256 -21.64 -3.30 -7.30
N ARG A 257 -22.35 -2.58 -6.42
CA ARG A 257 -22.44 -2.92 -4.98
C ARG A 257 -23.15 -4.25 -4.75
N ILE A 258 -24.20 -4.55 -5.53
CA ILE A 258 -24.88 -5.85 -5.46
C ILE A 258 -23.89 -6.95 -5.86
N PHE A 259 -23.24 -6.81 -7.01
CA PHE A 259 -22.21 -7.74 -7.47
C PHE A 259 -21.09 -7.95 -6.43
N ALA A 260 -20.61 -6.88 -5.79
CA ALA A 260 -19.59 -6.97 -4.76
C ALA A 260 -20.01 -7.83 -3.56
N SER A 261 -21.31 -7.92 -3.25
CA SER A 261 -21.83 -8.79 -2.18
C SER A 261 -21.79 -10.29 -2.50
N PHE A 262 -21.62 -10.66 -3.78
CA PHE A 262 -21.47 -12.05 -4.24
C PHE A 262 -20.01 -12.44 -4.51
N LYS A 263 -19.05 -11.53 -4.29
CA LYS A 263 -17.65 -11.77 -4.62
C LYS A 263 -17.08 -12.91 -3.78
N THR A 264 -16.60 -13.94 -4.47
CA THR A 264 -15.87 -15.07 -3.88
C THR A 264 -14.63 -15.35 -4.72
N ASP A 265 -13.72 -16.18 -4.22
CA ASP A 265 -12.56 -16.61 -5.01
C ASP A 265 -12.94 -17.36 -6.28
N GLN A 266 -14.19 -17.86 -6.39
CA GLN A 266 -14.72 -18.58 -7.54
C GLN A 266 -15.39 -17.66 -8.58
N LEU A 267 -15.68 -16.40 -8.23
CA LEU A 267 -16.48 -15.49 -9.05
C LEU A 267 -15.73 -14.17 -9.34
N ILE A 268 -15.41 -13.95 -10.61
CA ILE A 268 -14.73 -12.76 -11.12
C ILE A 268 -15.78 -11.90 -11.84
N ILE A 269 -15.93 -10.65 -11.43
CA ILE A 269 -16.95 -9.73 -11.96
C ILE A 269 -16.27 -8.49 -12.54
N ALA A 270 -16.73 -8.07 -13.71
CA ALA A 270 -16.26 -6.87 -14.38
C ALA A 270 -17.39 -6.08 -15.03
N ARG A 271 -17.14 -4.78 -15.25
CA ARG A 271 -17.89 -4.00 -16.24
C ARG A 271 -17.27 -4.25 -17.61
N TYR A 272 -18.07 -4.75 -18.53
CA TYR A 272 -17.62 -5.13 -19.87
C TYR A 272 -17.51 -3.90 -20.80
N GLY A 273 -18.51 -3.01 -20.72
CA GLY A 273 -18.56 -1.73 -21.44
C GLY A 273 -19.96 -1.13 -21.32
N GLY A 274 -20.10 0.21 -21.33
CA GLY A 274 -21.43 0.84 -21.23
C GLY A 274 -22.23 0.35 -20.02
N GLU A 275 -23.40 -0.22 -20.28
CA GLU A 275 -24.31 -0.85 -19.30
C GLU A 275 -24.14 -2.36 -19.12
N GLU A 276 -23.10 -2.93 -19.74
CA GLU A 276 -22.85 -4.36 -19.76
C GLU A 276 -21.88 -4.79 -18.66
N PHE A 277 -22.16 -5.95 -18.06
CA PHE A 277 -21.29 -6.60 -17.08
C PHE A 277 -20.98 -8.02 -17.51
N MET A 278 -19.82 -8.51 -17.10
CA MET A 278 -19.39 -9.87 -17.36
C MET A 278 -19.00 -10.54 -16.05
N ILE A 279 -19.44 -11.79 -15.90
CA ILE A 279 -19.02 -12.66 -14.81
C ILE A 279 -18.34 -13.89 -15.37
N HIS A 280 -17.12 -14.16 -14.92
CA HIS A 280 -16.55 -15.50 -14.96
C HIS A 280 -16.82 -16.18 -13.64
N LEU A 281 -17.42 -17.37 -13.70
CA LEU A 281 -17.67 -18.20 -12.53
C LEU A 281 -17.16 -19.61 -12.77
N CYS A 282 -16.78 -20.24 -11.67
CA CYS A 282 -16.41 -21.65 -11.66
C CYS A 282 -17.25 -22.38 -10.62
N THR A 283 -17.90 -23.47 -11.05
CA THR A 283 -18.83 -24.25 -10.23
C THR A 283 -18.60 -25.74 -10.42
N LYS A 284 -19.27 -26.57 -9.61
CA LYS A 284 -19.18 -28.03 -9.69
C LYS A 284 -19.95 -28.59 -10.86
N ASP A 285 -21.09 -27.98 -11.15
CA ASP A 285 -22.00 -28.37 -12.22
C ASP A 285 -22.77 -27.16 -12.77
N HIS A 286 -23.56 -27.44 -13.81
CA HIS A 286 -24.36 -26.47 -14.52
C HIS A 286 -25.51 -25.89 -13.70
N ALA A 287 -26.13 -26.70 -12.83
CA ALA A 287 -27.26 -26.26 -12.02
C ALA A 287 -26.82 -25.23 -10.97
N GLU A 288 -25.63 -25.41 -10.39
CA GLU A 288 -25.03 -24.45 -9.46
C GLU A 288 -24.71 -23.11 -10.15
N ALA A 289 -24.24 -23.14 -11.41
CA ALA A 289 -24.00 -21.93 -12.19
C ALA A 289 -25.30 -21.15 -12.44
N ILE A 290 -26.34 -21.82 -12.92
CA ILE A 290 -27.67 -21.22 -13.15
C ILE A 290 -28.21 -20.61 -11.86
N ALA A 291 -28.25 -21.40 -10.77
CA ALA A 291 -28.82 -20.95 -9.50
C ALA A 291 -28.12 -19.71 -8.93
N LEU A 292 -26.79 -19.61 -9.10
CA LEU A 292 -26.03 -18.43 -8.67
C LEU A 292 -26.38 -17.19 -9.50
N ILE A 293 -26.48 -17.34 -10.82
CA ILE A 293 -26.80 -16.24 -11.74
C ILE A 293 -28.25 -15.78 -11.56
N GLU A 294 -29.21 -16.69 -11.43
CA GLU A 294 -30.60 -16.38 -11.11
C GLU A 294 -30.72 -15.66 -9.76
N LYS A 295 -29.98 -16.09 -8.75
CA LYS A 295 -29.95 -15.42 -7.44
C LYS A 295 -29.43 -13.98 -7.54
N ILE A 296 -28.42 -13.73 -8.38
CA ILE A 296 -27.92 -12.38 -8.64
C ILE A 296 -28.98 -11.55 -9.37
N GLN A 297 -29.63 -12.13 -10.39
CA GLN A 297 -30.71 -11.48 -11.13
C GLN A 297 -31.86 -11.09 -10.20
N GLU A 298 -32.34 -12.02 -9.38
CA GLU A 298 -33.42 -11.79 -8.42
C GLU A 298 -33.02 -10.70 -7.42
N ARG A 299 -31.77 -10.70 -6.94
CA ARG A 299 -31.28 -9.65 -6.04
C ARG A 299 -31.31 -8.27 -6.70
N ILE A 300 -30.95 -8.17 -7.98
CA ILE A 300 -31.06 -6.92 -8.75
C ILE A 300 -32.53 -6.52 -8.88
N ARG A 301 -33.39 -7.43 -9.36
CA ARG A 301 -34.82 -7.20 -9.57
C ARG A 301 -35.55 -6.72 -8.32
N LEU A 302 -35.21 -7.29 -7.16
CA LEU A 302 -35.83 -6.94 -5.87
C LEU A 302 -35.24 -5.69 -5.22
N THR A 303 -34.15 -5.13 -5.76
CA THR A 303 -33.54 -3.91 -5.23
C THR A 303 -34.25 -2.68 -5.80
N ASN A 304 -34.68 -1.78 -4.91
CA ASN A 304 -35.13 -0.45 -5.31
C ASN A 304 -33.92 0.45 -5.50
N PHE A 305 -33.64 0.83 -6.74
CA PHE A 305 -32.48 1.66 -7.09
C PHE A 305 -32.80 3.12 -6.83
N ASN A 306 -32.06 3.75 -5.92
CA ASN A 306 -32.21 5.17 -5.63
C ASN A 306 -31.53 5.97 -6.72
N ILE A 307 -32.32 6.58 -7.60
CA ILE A 307 -31.82 7.30 -8.77
C ILE A 307 -31.69 8.81 -8.50
N THR A 308 -32.51 9.31 -7.58
CA THR A 308 -32.38 10.67 -7.02
C THR A 308 -32.61 10.61 -5.50
N ALA A 309 -32.45 11.73 -4.80
CA ALA A 309 -32.68 11.81 -3.36
C ALA A 309 -34.12 11.43 -2.94
N THR A 310 -35.08 11.50 -3.86
CA THR A 310 -36.51 11.31 -3.57
C THR A 310 -37.16 10.20 -4.41
N GLN A 311 -36.43 9.58 -5.33
CA GLN A 311 -37.00 8.64 -6.28
C GLN A 311 -36.20 7.34 -6.35
N SER A 312 -36.92 6.23 -6.22
CA SER A 312 -36.40 4.89 -6.45
C SER A 312 -37.17 4.24 -7.60
N ILE A 313 -36.48 3.46 -8.43
CA ILE A 313 -37.10 2.72 -9.53
C ILE A 313 -36.66 1.24 -9.51
N PRO A 314 -37.50 0.32 -10.01
CA PRO A 314 -37.04 -1.03 -10.30
C PRO A 314 -36.10 -1.01 -11.50
N VAL A 315 -35.05 -1.84 -11.45
CA VAL A 315 -34.15 -2.09 -12.56
C VAL A 315 -34.06 -3.60 -12.77
N THR A 316 -34.14 -4.04 -14.02
CA THR A 316 -34.00 -5.44 -14.41
C THR A 316 -32.80 -5.63 -15.31
N VAL A 317 -32.34 -6.86 -15.41
CA VAL A 317 -31.21 -7.24 -16.28
C VAL A 317 -31.58 -8.46 -17.10
N SER A 318 -31.16 -8.43 -18.36
CA SER A 318 -31.14 -9.60 -19.23
C SER A 318 -29.77 -10.28 -19.11
N ILE A 319 -29.74 -11.61 -19.18
CA ILE A 319 -28.51 -12.39 -18.94
C ILE A 319 -28.38 -13.53 -19.95
N GLY A 320 -27.18 -13.68 -20.52
CA GLY A 320 -26.80 -14.86 -21.28
C GLY A 320 -25.69 -15.64 -20.56
N LEU A 321 -25.84 -16.95 -20.39
CA LEU A 321 -24.88 -17.82 -19.73
C LEU A 321 -24.34 -18.86 -20.71
N ALA A 322 -23.02 -19.00 -20.79
CA ALA A 322 -22.37 -20.00 -21.63
C ALA A 322 -21.34 -20.81 -20.86
N HIS A 323 -21.32 -22.12 -21.11
CA HIS A 323 -20.27 -23.02 -20.64
C HIS A 323 -19.02 -22.84 -21.48
N TRP A 324 -17.86 -22.71 -20.83
CA TRP A 324 -16.59 -22.76 -21.52
C TRP A 324 -16.19 -24.20 -21.82
N ILE A 325 -15.89 -24.48 -23.09
CA ILE A 325 -15.48 -25.80 -23.54
C ILE A 325 -13.96 -25.93 -23.39
N GLU A 326 -13.53 -27.01 -22.74
CA GLU A 326 -12.11 -27.29 -22.55
C GLU A 326 -11.35 -27.28 -23.88
N ASN A 327 -10.12 -26.77 -23.88
CA ASN A 327 -9.26 -26.61 -25.06
C ASN A 327 -9.80 -25.65 -26.14
N THR A 328 -10.79 -24.81 -25.82
CA THR A 328 -11.23 -23.72 -26.70
C THR A 328 -10.85 -22.34 -26.15
N PRO A 329 -10.68 -21.31 -27.00
CA PRO A 329 -10.48 -19.95 -26.53
C PRO A 329 -11.63 -19.48 -25.64
N LEU A 330 -11.33 -18.76 -24.56
CA LEU A 330 -12.35 -18.16 -23.68
C LEU A 330 -13.32 -17.26 -24.46
N GLN A 331 -12.81 -16.62 -25.51
CA GLN A 331 -13.57 -15.76 -26.41
C GLN A 331 -14.82 -16.46 -27.00
N ASN A 332 -14.75 -17.76 -27.28
CA ASN A 332 -15.91 -18.50 -27.81
C ASN A 332 -17.06 -18.54 -26.79
N ALA A 333 -16.74 -18.71 -25.50
CA ALA A 333 -17.76 -18.70 -24.44
C ALA A 333 -18.32 -17.28 -24.22
N ILE A 334 -17.50 -16.25 -24.40
CA ILE A 334 -17.96 -14.85 -24.34
C ILE A 334 -18.94 -14.56 -25.47
N GLU A 335 -18.62 -14.96 -26.71
CA GLU A 335 -19.50 -14.77 -27.88
C GLU A 335 -20.81 -15.54 -27.75
N GLU A 336 -20.77 -16.77 -27.23
CA GLU A 336 -21.97 -17.56 -26.97
C GLU A 336 -22.85 -16.93 -25.86
N ALA A 337 -22.24 -16.42 -24.80
CA ALA A 337 -22.96 -15.73 -23.73
C ALA A 337 -23.59 -14.43 -24.23
N ASP A 338 -22.90 -13.69 -25.11
CA ASP A 338 -23.43 -12.47 -25.75
C ASP A 338 -24.62 -12.78 -26.67
N HIS A 339 -24.53 -13.86 -27.45
CA HIS A 339 -25.65 -14.32 -28.27
C HIS A 339 -26.88 -14.70 -27.42
N LYS A 340 -26.68 -15.38 -26.29
CA LYS A 340 -27.76 -15.70 -25.35
C LYS A 340 -28.34 -14.47 -24.67
N LEU A 341 -27.50 -13.49 -24.35
CA LEU A 341 -27.95 -12.21 -23.81
C LEU A 341 -28.84 -11.48 -24.83
N TYR A 342 -28.46 -11.51 -26.11
CA TYR A 342 -29.29 -10.98 -27.19
C TYR A 342 -30.65 -11.68 -27.25
N LEU A 343 -30.67 -13.03 -27.19
CA LEU A 343 -31.92 -13.80 -27.15
C LEU A 343 -32.78 -13.45 -25.93
N ALA A 344 -32.18 -13.28 -24.75
CA ALA A 344 -32.89 -12.87 -23.53
C ALA A 344 -33.61 -11.52 -23.73
N LYS A 345 -32.98 -10.58 -24.45
CA LYS A 345 -33.59 -9.29 -24.79
C LYS A 345 -34.76 -9.43 -25.77
N GLU A 346 -34.66 -10.32 -26.75
CA GLU A 346 -35.74 -10.60 -27.72
C GLU A 346 -36.93 -11.32 -27.08
N LEU A 347 -36.67 -12.23 -26.13
CA LEU A 347 -37.69 -13.02 -25.43
C LEU A 347 -38.46 -12.24 -24.35
N GLY A 348 -38.28 -10.92 -24.28
CA GLY A 348 -39.03 -10.05 -23.37
C GLY A 348 -38.24 -9.50 -22.19
N LYS A 349 -36.91 -9.66 -22.17
CA LYS A 349 -36.00 -9.13 -21.15
C LYS A 349 -36.19 -9.77 -19.76
N ASP A 350 -35.49 -9.26 -18.74
CA ASP A 350 -35.57 -9.70 -17.34
C ASP A 350 -35.51 -11.23 -17.17
N GLN A 351 -34.62 -11.88 -17.92
CA GLN A 351 -34.49 -13.33 -17.93
C GLN A 351 -33.05 -13.78 -18.18
N LEU A 352 -32.78 -15.01 -17.78
CA LEU A 352 -31.56 -15.74 -18.06
C LEU A 352 -31.81 -16.71 -19.22
N VAL A 353 -30.94 -16.67 -20.24
CA VAL A 353 -30.88 -17.67 -21.32
C VAL A 353 -29.55 -18.43 -21.22
N VAL A 354 -29.62 -19.75 -21.31
CA VAL A 354 -28.51 -20.68 -21.01
C VAL A 354 -28.15 -21.55 -22.19
#